data_AF-A0A7J9IG09-F1
#
_entry.id   AF-A0A7J9IG09-F1
#
_cell.length_a   1.000
_cell.length_b   1.000
_cell.length_c   1.000
_cell.angle_alpha   90.00
_cell.angle_beta   90.00
_cell.angle_gamma   90.00
#
_symmetry.space_group_name_H-M   'P 1'
#
loop_
_entity.id
_entity.type
_entity.pdbx_description
1 polymer ?
#
loop_
_entity_poly.entity_id
_entity_poly.type
_entity_poly.pdbx_seq_one_letter_code
_entity_poly.pdbx_strand_id
1 'polypeptide(L)'
;MVSVEEDDLAGLEDVSSDGEDDNFEAELTDGDTTSSGTQSGRRPYRKRNRVDSTEPIPLMEGEGKSFRVLGFNQSQRAAFVQILMRFGVGDFDWKEFAPRLKQKTYEEIKDYGVLFLSHISEDITESPTFSDGVPKEGLRIQDVLVRIAVLLLVSNKVKTASEHPGTRLFTDDIIMRYPTLKGGKFWKEEHDLLLLSAVLKHGYGRWQAIVDDKELRIQEVICQELNLPFINLPVPGQAGSQVQYGVNVTNIESTGNQTRGNGSGNDVGGEVGQGATDAGNQAQIYQDPSILYHFRDMQRRQVEYVKKRVLLLEKGLNAEYQKEYYVS
;
A
#
# COMPACT_ATOMS: atom_id res chain seq x y z
N MET A 1 11.22 -4.33 -40.83
CA MET A 1 11.34 -4.66 -39.40
C MET A 1 11.64 -3.35 -38.70
N VAL A 2 10.73 -2.88 -37.86
CA VAL A 2 10.91 -1.64 -37.08
C VAL A 2 10.83 -2.08 -35.63
N SER A 3 11.90 -1.87 -34.88
CA SER A 3 11.91 -2.08 -33.45
C SER A 3 11.00 -1.04 -32.83
N VAL A 4 9.89 -1.46 -32.23
CA VAL A 4 9.12 -0.60 -31.33
C VAL A 4 9.87 -0.62 -30.01
N GLU A 5 10.49 0.51 -29.69
CA GLU A 5 11.14 0.72 -28.40
C GLU A 5 10.06 0.64 -27.32
N GLU A 6 10.34 -0.06 -26.22
CA GLU A 6 9.39 -0.27 -25.13
C GLU A 6 9.22 1.06 -24.37
N ASP A 7 8.26 1.86 -24.82
CA ASP A 7 8.01 3.21 -24.27
C ASP A 7 7.65 3.12 -22.77
N ASP A 8 8.50 3.74 -21.95
CA ASP A 8 8.47 3.69 -20.50
C ASP A 8 7.25 4.44 -19.95
N LEU A 9 6.09 3.78 -19.94
CA LEU A 9 4.88 4.27 -19.26
C LEU A 9 5.04 4.33 -17.72
N ALA A 10 6.24 4.07 -17.21
CA ALA A 10 6.65 4.12 -15.81
C ALA A 10 7.43 5.41 -15.46
N GLY A 11 7.09 6.54 -16.11
CA GLY A 11 7.53 7.89 -15.75
C GLY A 11 6.99 8.40 -14.39
N LEU A 12 7.16 7.59 -13.35
CA LEU A 12 6.96 7.96 -11.96
C LEU A 12 8.31 7.74 -11.24
N GLU A 13 9.17 8.75 -11.33
CA GLU A 13 10.45 8.78 -10.60
C GLU A 13 10.23 8.57 -9.09
N ASP A 14 11.24 8.01 -8.43
CA ASP A 14 11.15 7.53 -7.05
C ASP A 14 10.75 8.64 -6.05
N VAL A 15 9.49 8.61 -5.62
CA VAL A 15 9.08 9.10 -4.29
C VAL A 15 9.04 7.95 -3.29
N SER A 16 10.13 7.16 -3.26
CA SER A 16 10.47 6.35 -2.09
C SER A 16 11.03 7.25 -0.98
N SER A 17 10.18 8.16 -0.47
CA SER A 17 10.48 8.89 0.77
C SER A 17 10.37 7.89 1.93
N ASP A 18 11.53 7.38 2.33
CA ASP A 18 11.72 6.54 3.50
C ASP A 18 11.50 7.41 4.76
N GLY A 19 10.31 7.34 5.35
CA GLY A 19 10.06 7.83 6.70
C GLY A 19 9.33 9.17 6.88
N GLU A 20 8.67 9.74 5.87
CA GLU A 20 7.89 10.98 6.04
C GLU A 20 6.42 10.75 6.41
N ASP A 21 6.20 10.65 7.73
CA ASP A 21 5.19 11.41 8.47
C ASP A 21 3.77 11.55 7.88
N ASP A 22 2.92 10.52 8.04
CA ASP A 22 1.44 10.59 7.92
C ASP A 22 0.79 11.48 9.04
N ASN A 23 1.54 12.44 9.61
CA ASN A 23 1.10 13.38 10.64
C ASN A 23 0.41 14.60 10.01
N PHE A 24 -0.87 14.45 9.69
CA PHE A 24 -1.77 15.57 9.43
C PHE A 24 -2.11 16.33 10.72
N GLU A 25 -1.10 16.95 11.35
CA GLU A 25 -1.28 18.10 12.26
C GLU A 25 -1.82 19.26 11.42
N ALA A 26 -3.15 19.39 11.39
CA ALA A 26 -3.80 20.53 10.77
C ALA A 26 -3.53 21.76 11.64
N GLU A 27 -2.66 22.68 11.17
CA GLU A 27 -2.20 23.86 11.91
C GLU A 27 -3.29 24.50 12.79
N LEU A 28 -3.19 24.26 14.10
CA LEU A 28 -4.03 24.89 15.11
C LEU A 28 -3.52 26.30 15.44
N THR A 29 -3.40 27.18 14.45
CA THR A 29 -3.05 28.59 14.71
C THR A 29 -3.70 29.59 13.76
N ASP A 30 -4.89 30.08 14.14
CA ASP A 30 -5.26 31.48 13.89
C ASP A 30 -5.78 32.08 15.21
N GLY A 31 -4.82 32.31 16.12
CA GLY A 31 -5.01 32.89 17.45
C GLY A 31 -4.36 34.27 17.52
N ASP A 32 -4.97 35.25 16.86
CA ASP A 32 -4.44 36.60 16.66
C ASP A 32 -4.23 37.39 17.98
N THR A 33 -2.96 37.64 18.34
CA THR A 33 -2.51 38.55 19.41
C THR A 33 -1.12 39.10 19.05
N THR A 34 -0.78 40.40 18.98
CA THR A 34 -1.50 41.70 19.06
C THR A 34 -0.75 42.73 18.16
N SER A 35 -1.05 44.04 17.98
CA SER A 35 -1.92 45.03 18.64
C SER A 35 -2.18 46.25 17.71
N SER A 36 -2.75 47.33 18.26
CA SER A 36 -2.55 48.76 17.88
C SER A 36 -2.86 49.22 16.43
N GLY A 37 -4.02 49.87 16.23
CA GLY A 37 -4.25 50.70 15.03
C GLY A 37 -5.72 50.93 14.62
N THR A 38 -6.36 51.93 15.22
CA THR A 38 -7.50 52.74 14.71
C THR A 38 -8.45 52.22 13.60
N GLN A 39 -9.74 52.12 13.95
CA GLN A 39 -10.93 52.31 13.09
C GLN A 39 -11.11 51.41 11.83
N SER A 40 -11.94 50.37 11.96
CA SER A 40 -13.37 50.42 11.54
C SER A 40 -14.00 49.02 11.41
N GLY A 41 -15.28 48.89 11.78
CA GLY A 41 -16.22 47.98 11.13
C GLY A 41 -15.99 46.45 11.11
N ARG A 42 -15.00 45.86 11.80
CA ARG A 42 -14.82 44.40 11.81
C ARG A 42 -16.01 43.69 12.48
N ARG A 43 -16.95 43.17 11.68
CA ARG A 43 -17.91 42.16 12.15
C ARG A 43 -17.14 40.87 12.45
N PRO A 44 -17.21 40.31 13.66
CA PRO A 44 -16.48 39.08 13.96
C PRO A 44 -17.05 37.92 13.14
N TYR A 45 -16.16 37.09 12.62
CA TYR A 45 -16.47 35.81 12.00
C TYR A 45 -17.10 34.91 13.07
N ARG A 46 -18.42 35.01 13.24
CA ARG A 46 -19.17 33.98 13.94
C ARG A 46 -19.01 32.71 13.12
N LYS A 47 -18.32 31.71 13.69
CA LYS A 47 -18.54 30.31 13.35
C LYS A 47 -20.05 30.11 13.28
N ARG A 48 -20.60 30.10 12.07
CA ARG A 48 -21.97 29.69 11.86
C ARG A 48 -21.90 28.19 12.00
N ASN A 49 -22.28 27.68 13.17
CA ASN A 49 -22.59 26.27 13.34
C ASN A 49 -23.69 25.96 12.32
N ARG A 50 -23.31 25.54 11.11
CA ARG A 50 -24.19 25.06 10.03
C ARG A 50 -24.70 23.67 10.42
N VAL A 51 -25.41 23.64 11.55
CA VAL A 51 -26.19 22.49 12.04
C VAL A 51 -27.63 22.59 11.50
N ASP A 52 -27.98 23.73 10.88
CA ASP A 52 -29.27 23.95 10.23
C ASP A 52 -29.10 24.93 9.05
N SER A 53 -28.92 24.40 7.84
CA SER A 53 -28.94 25.15 6.59
C SER A 53 -29.41 24.24 5.47
N THR A 54 -30.66 24.45 5.05
CA THR A 54 -31.30 23.80 3.90
C THR A 54 -30.80 24.31 2.55
N GLU A 55 -29.89 25.30 2.55
CA GLU A 55 -29.19 25.76 1.35
C GLU A 55 -28.09 24.75 0.95
N PRO A 56 -28.03 24.32 -0.32
CA PRO A 56 -26.98 23.41 -0.78
C PRO A 56 -25.59 24.06 -0.68
N ILE A 57 -24.56 23.24 -0.50
CA ILE A 57 -23.17 23.72 -0.49
C ILE A 57 -22.86 24.29 -1.88
N PRO A 58 -22.34 25.54 -2.00
CA PRO A 58 -21.97 26.10 -3.29
C PRO A 58 -20.93 25.26 -4.00
N LEU A 59 -21.08 25.11 -5.33
CA LEU A 59 -20.09 24.43 -6.18
C LEU A 59 -18.69 25.04 -5.98
N MET A 60 -18.60 26.36 -6.00
CA MET A 60 -17.37 27.13 -5.76
C MET A 60 -17.65 28.27 -4.79
N GLU A 61 -16.76 28.49 -3.82
CA GLU A 61 -16.81 29.63 -2.91
C GLU A 61 -15.40 30.14 -2.56
N GLY A 62 -15.27 31.43 -2.24
CA GLY A 62 -13.99 32.07 -1.89
C GLY A 62 -13.04 32.27 -3.07
N GLU A 63 -11.89 32.90 -2.79
CA GLU A 63 -10.84 33.22 -3.78
C GLU A 63 -9.43 32.94 -3.22
N GLY A 64 -8.47 32.68 -4.10
CA GLY A 64 -7.07 32.41 -3.71
C GLY A 64 -6.97 31.31 -2.66
N LYS A 65 -6.28 31.58 -1.54
CA LYS A 65 -6.14 30.63 -0.41
C LYS A 65 -7.49 30.23 0.23
N SER A 66 -8.52 31.06 0.09
CA SER A 66 -9.87 30.78 0.61
C SER A 66 -10.75 29.99 -0.36
N PHE A 67 -10.30 29.76 -1.60
CA PHE A 67 -11.07 29.04 -2.63
C PHE A 67 -11.41 27.60 -2.20
N ARG A 68 -12.68 27.21 -2.36
CA ARG A 68 -13.21 25.87 -2.08
C ARG A 68 -14.08 25.39 -3.24
N VAL A 69 -14.11 24.08 -3.44
CA VAL A 69 -15.05 23.39 -4.35
C VAL A 69 -15.90 22.45 -3.51
N LEU A 70 -17.23 22.63 -3.44
CA LEU A 70 -18.09 21.94 -2.45
C LEU A 70 -17.53 21.97 -1.01
N GLY A 71 -16.92 23.10 -0.63
CA GLY A 71 -16.25 23.27 0.66
C GLY A 71 -14.89 22.54 0.80
N PHE A 72 -14.38 21.85 -0.22
CA PHE A 72 -13.04 21.23 -0.22
C PHE A 72 -11.96 22.26 -0.56
N ASN A 73 -10.96 22.39 0.30
CA ASN A 73 -9.76 23.19 0.01
C ASN A 73 -8.79 22.44 -0.93
N GLN A 74 -7.80 23.14 -1.50
CA GLN A 74 -6.86 22.58 -2.46
C GLN A 74 -6.11 21.34 -1.95
N SER A 75 -5.68 21.33 -0.68
CA SER A 75 -5.03 20.17 -0.06
C SER A 75 -5.99 18.98 0.07
N GLN A 76 -7.25 19.22 0.43
CA GLN A 76 -8.29 18.18 0.50
C GLN A 76 -8.64 17.62 -0.90
N ARG A 77 -8.64 18.45 -1.95
CA ARG A 77 -8.81 18.01 -3.34
C ARG A 77 -7.63 17.15 -3.82
N ALA A 78 -6.41 17.59 -3.54
CA ALA A 78 -5.20 16.81 -3.84
C ALA A 78 -5.19 15.47 -3.07
N ALA A 79 -5.55 15.49 -1.78
CA ALA A 79 -5.68 14.28 -0.97
C ALA A 79 -6.75 13.32 -1.52
N PHE A 80 -7.90 13.84 -1.96
CA PHE A 80 -8.94 13.05 -2.63
C PHE A 80 -8.38 12.31 -3.86
N VAL A 81 -7.64 13.00 -4.74
CA VAL A 81 -6.97 12.37 -5.90
C VAL A 81 -5.98 11.30 -5.45
N GLN A 82 -5.18 11.55 -4.42
CA GLN A 82 -4.22 10.55 -3.91
C GLN A 82 -4.90 9.30 -3.33
N ILE A 83 -6.05 9.46 -2.65
CA ILE A 83 -6.85 8.34 -2.14
C ILE A 83 -7.48 7.56 -3.31
N LEU A 84 -8.02 8.25 -4.31
CA LEU A 84 -8.58 7.64 -5.52
C LEU A 84 -7.51 6.88 -6.32
N MET A 85 -6.30 7.43 -6.47
CA MET A 85 -5.18 6.75 -7.12
C MET A 85 -4.66 5.53 -6.33
N ARG A 86 -5.05 5.41 -5.06
CA ARG A 86 -4.63 4.37 -4.13
C ARG A 86 -5.65 3.23 -4.02
N PHE A 87 -6.94 3.56 -3.89
CA PHE A 87 -8.03 2.60 -3.63
C PHE A 87 -9.06 2.49 -4.76
N GLY A 88 -8.99 3.38 -5.76
CA GLY A 88 -9.97 3.46 -6.84
C GLY A 88 -11.33 3.96 -6.31
N VAL A 89 -12.38 3.65 -7.06
CA VAL A 89 -13.77 3.98 -6.68
C VAL A 89 -14.42 2.92 -5.78
N GLY A 90 -13.75 1.78 -5.52
CA GLY A 90 -14.35 0.63 -4.87
C GLY A 90 -15.62 0.16 -5.61
N ASP A 91 -16.66 -0.20 -4.86
CA ASP A 91 -18.02 -0.44 -5.40
C ASP A 91 -18.84 0.87 -5.48
N PHE A 92 -18.19 1.97 -5.87
CA PHE A 92 -18.69 3.36 -5.73
C PHE A 92 -19.04 3.74 -4.28
N ASP A 93 -18.25 3.20 -3.35
CA ASP A 93 -18.32 3.39 -1.90
C ASP A 93 -17.09 4.18 -1.41
N TRP A 94 -17.34 5.30 -0.73
CA TRP A 94 -16.31 6.25 -0.31
C TRP A 94 -15.70 5.92 1.07
N LYS A 95 -15.90 4.70 1.59
CA LYS A 95 -15.39 4.27 2.91
C LYS A 95 -13.88 4.51 3.11
N GLU A 96 -13.06 4.33 2.07
CA GLU A 96 -11.61 4.52 2.17
C GLU A 96 -11.19 6.00 2.25
N PHE A 97 -12.10 6.91 1.88
CA PHE A 97 -11.86 8.34 1.91
C PHE A 97 -12.15 8.94 3.29
N ALA A 98 -13.18 8.46 3.99
CA ALA A 98 -13.62 9.03 5.27
C ALA A 98 -12.55 9.03 6.39
N PRO A 99 -11.76 7.97 6.64
CA PRO A 99 -10.67 7.99 7.63
C PRO A 99 -9.54 8.96 7.30
N ARG A 100 -9.40 9.32 6.02
CA ARG A 100 -8.30 10.11 5.45
C ARG A 100 -8.70 11.58 5.23
N LEU A 101 -9.99 11.88 5.15
CA LEU A 101 -10.57 13.21 5.04
C LEU A 101 -11.35 13.60 6.31
N LYS A 102 -10.72 13.46 7.48
CA LYS A 102 -11.34 13.58 8.83
C LYS A 102 -12.13 14.87 9.11
N GLN A 103 -11.94 15.93 8.31
CA GLN A 103 -12.66 17.20 8.40
C GLN A 103 -13.93 17.27 7.54
N LYS A 104 -14.30 16.15 6.88
CA LYS A 104 -15.44 16.03 5.97
C LYS A 104 -16.37 14.91 6.40
N THR A 105 -17.66 15.14 6.25
CA THR A 105 -18.70 14.11 6.41
C THR A 105 -18.67 13.15 5.23
N TYR A 106 -19.20 11.93 5.41
CA TYR A 106 -19.30 10.95 4.33
C TYR A 106 -20.11 11.48 3.13
N GLU A 107 -21.16 12.25 3.38
CA GLU A 107 -21.99 12.82 2.31
C GLU A 107 -21.25 13.93 1.54
N GLU A 108 -20.50 14.82 2.21
CA GLU A 108 -19.63 15.79 1.50
C GLU A 108 -18.57 15.09 0.62
N ILE A 109 -18.00 13.98 1.09
CA ILE A 109 -17.02 13.19 0.32
C ILE A 109 -17.69 12.53 -0.88
N LYS A 110 -18.91 12.00 -0.71
CA LYS A 110 -19.70 11.39 -1.77
C LYS A 110 -20.13 12.40 -2.83
N ASP A 111 -20.61 13.57 -2.43
CA ASP A 111 -21.01 14.65 -3.34
C ASP A 111 -19.81 15.16 -4.14
N TYR A 112 -18.66 15.38 -3.48
CA TYR A 112 -17.41 15.74 -4.16
C TYR A 112 -16.91 14.61 -5.08
N GLY A 113 -17.08 13.35 -4.69
CA GLY A 113 -16.73 12.21 -5.52
C GLY A 113 -17.60 12.06 -6.76
N VAL A 114 -18.90 12.33 -6.68
CA VAL A 114 -19.80 12.38 -7.83
C VAL A 114 -19.41 13.53 -8.77
N LEU A 115 -19.12 14.72 -8.24
CA LEU A 115 -18.62 15.85 -9.02
C LEU A 115 -17.32 15.48 -9.75
N PHE A 116 -16.35 14.92 -9.03
CA PHE A 116 -15.06 14.51 -9.59
C PHE A 116 -15.20 13.45 -10.68
N LEU A 117 -16.08 12.46 -10.51
CA LEU A 117 -16.36 11.45 -11.53
C LEU A 117 -17.02 12.06 -12.77
N SER A 118 -17.91 13.04 -12.60
CA SER A 118 -18.45 13.83 -13.72
C SER A 118 -17.33 14.56 -14.48
N HIS A 119 -16.46 15.25 -13.76
CA HIS A 119 -15.33 16.01 -14.31
C HIS A 119 -14.35 15.16 -15.13
N ILE A 120 -13.95 13.98 -14.64
CA ILE A 120 -13.04 13.09 -15.41
C ILE A 120 -13.73 12.33 -16.56
N SER A 121 -15.06 12.47 -16.69
CA SER A 121 -15.84 11.94 -17.82
C SER A 121 -16.13 12.98 -18.92
N GLU A 122 -15.73 14.24 -18.73
CA GLU A 122 -15.75 15.26 -19.77
C GLU A 122 -14.75 14.94 -20.89
N ASP A 123 -15.00 15.48 -22.09
CA ASP A 123 -14.03 15.41 -23.20
C ASP A 123 -12.69 16.04 -22.77
N ILE A 124 -11.59 15.33 -23.07
CA ILE A 124 -10.25 15.77 -22.71
C ILE A 124 -9.87 16.98 -23.57
N THR A 125 -9.74 18.13 -22.90
CA THR A 125 -9.49 19.44 -23.51
C THR A 125 -8.29 20.13 -22.86
N GLU A 126 -7.60 20.98 -23.62
CA GLU A 126 -6.52 21.88 -23.15
C GLU A 126 -7.02 23.02 -22.23
N SER A 127 -8.32 23.06 -21.91
CA SER A 127 -8.88 24.02 -20.95
C SER A 127 -8.28 23.81 -19.55
N PRO A 128 -7.87 24.88 -18.83
CA PRO A 128 -7.40 24.78 -17.45
C PRO A 128 -8.53 24.49 -16.44
N THR A 129 -9.79 24.57 -16.86
CA THR A 129 -10.99 24.29 -16.05
C THR A 129 -11.87 23.22 -16.72
N PHE A 130 -12.71 22.58 -15.91
CA PHE A 130 -13.86 21.79 -16.37
C PHE A 130 -14.98 22.69 -16.92
N SER A 131 -16.04 22.07 -17.47
CA SER A 131 -17.16 22.77 -18.11
C SER A 131 -17.94 23.72 -17.19
N ASP A 132 -17.89 23.48 -15.88
CA ASP A 132 -18.51 24.30 -14.83
C ASP A 132 -17.61 25.42 -14.27
N GLY A 133 -16.37 25.52 -14.76
CA GLY A 133 -15.37 26.50 -14.32
C GLY A 133 -14.48 26.04 -13.15
N VAL A 134 -14.67 24.84 -12.60
CA VAL A 134 -13.77 24.29 -11.57
C VAL A 134 -12.38 24.08 -12.17
N PRO A 135 -11.28 24.54 -11.53
CA PRO A 135 -9.93 24.36 -12.05
C PRO A 135 -9.50 22.89 -12.02
N LYS A 136 -8.79 22.45 -13.08
CA LYS A 136 -8.21 21.09 -13.16
C LYS A 136 -6.96 20.93 -12.28
N GLU A 137 -6.31 22.02 -11.89
CA GLU A 137 -5.14 22.04 -10.98
C GLU A 137 -3.98 21.09 -11.37
N GLY A 138 -3.80 20.83 -12.67
CA GLY A 138 -2.78 19.91 -13.19
C GLY A 138 -3.18 18.42 -13.20
N LEU A 139 -4.47 18.11 -12.98
CA LEU A 139 -4.99 16.74 -13.01
C LEU A 139 -4.76 16.07 -14.38
N ARG A 140 -3.94 15.01 -14.39
CA ARG A 140 -3.74 14.14 -15.56
C ARG A 140 -4.89 13.13 -15.65
N ILE A 141 -5.99 13.53 -16.31
CA ILE A 141 -7.25 12.76 -16.39
C ILE A 141 -7.01 11.33 -16.90
N GLN A 142 -6.18 11.16 -17.92
CA GLN A 142 -5.83 9.86 -18.49
C GLN A 142 -5.28 8.89 -17.44
N ASP A 143 -4.31 9.32 -16.63
CA ASP A 143 -3.70 8.47 -15.59
C ASP A 143 -4.70 8.05 -14.52
N VAL A 144 -5.61 8.96 -14.16
CA VAL A 144 -6.68 8.70 -13.19
C VAL A 144 -7.63 7.64 -13.74
N LEU A 145 -8.06 7.77 -15.00
CA LEU A 145 -8.90 6.79 -15.67
C LEU A 145 -8.20 5.43 -15.80
N VAL A 146 -6.91 5.39 -16.18
CA VAL A 146 -6.10 4.17 -16.24
C VAL A 146 -6.01 3.50 -14.85
N ARG A 147 -5.75 4.26 -13.79
CA ARG A 147 -5.66 3.72 -12.43
C ARG A 147 -7.00 3.21 -11.91
N ILE A 148 -8.10 3.90 -12.21
CA ILE A 148 -9.46 3.42 -11.89
C ILE A 148 -9.74 2.11 -12.63
N ALA A 149 -9.45 2.03 -13.94
CA ALA A 149 -9.64 0.81 -14.73
C ALA A 149 -8.83 -0.37 -14.18
N VAL A 150 -7.54 -0.18 -13.87
CA VAL A 150 -6.70 -1.21 -13.25
C VAL A 150 -7.31 -1.72 -11.94
N LEU A 151 -7.72 -0.82 -11.04
CA LEU A 151 -8.26 -1.23 -9.74
C LEU A 151 -9.65 -1.89 -9.83
N LEU A 152 -10.47 -1.52 -10.81
CA LEU A 152 -11.72 -2.23 -11.13
C LEU A 152 -11.44 -3.64 -11.66
N LEU A 153 -10.44 -3.82 -12.54
CA LEU A 153 -10.05 -5.16 -13.02
C LEU A 153 -9.51 -6.05 -11.89
N VAL A 154 -8.70 -5.49 -10.98
CA VAL A 154 -8.22 -6.20 -9.77
C VAL A 154 -9.40 -6.61 -8.88
N SER A 155 -10.34 -5.68 -8.59
CA SER A 155 -11.53 -5.96 -7.79
C SER A 155 -12.39 -7.07 -8.40
N ASN A 156 -12.69 -6.96 -9.70
CA ASN A 156 -13.47 -7.96 -10.43
C ASN A 156 -12.78 -9.33 -10.42
N LYS A 157 -11.45 -9.40 -10.60
CA LYS A 157 -10.72 -10.68 -10.55
C LYS A 157 -10.77 -11.34 -9.18
N VAL A 158 -10.53 -10.57 -8.10
CA VAL A 158 -10.60 -11.09 -6.72
C VAL A 158 -12.01 -11.60 -6.41
N LYS A 159 -13.04 -10.85 -6.78
CA LYS A 159 -14.45 -11.22 -6.64
C LYS A 159 -14.77 -12.53 -7.39
N THR A 160 -14.47 -12.61 -8.69
CA THR A 160 -14.74 -13.80 -9.52
C THR A 160 -14.04 -15.05 -8.96
N ALA A 161 -12.81 -14.92 -8.49
CA ALA A 161 -12.05 -16.03 -7.89
C ALA A 161 -12.64 -16.50 -6.54
N SER A 162 -13.22 -15.58 -5.75
CA SER A 162 -13.93 -15.95 -4.52
C SER A 162 -15.29 -16.62 -4.76
N GLU A 163 -15.98 -16.23 -5.84
CA GLU A 163 -17.27 -16.82 -6.25
C GLU A 163 -17.08 -18.21 -6.89
N HIS A 164 -15.89 -18.47 -7.47
CA HIS A 164 -15.55 -19.73 -8.13
C HIS A 164 -14.24 -20.36 -7.58
N PRO A 165 -14.20 -20.83 -6.32
CA PRO A 165 -12.99 -21.40 -5.73
C PRO A 165 -12.46 -22.59 -6.54
N GLY A 166 -11.16 -22.57 -6.85
CA GLY A 166 -10.47 -23.63 -7.57
C GLY A 166 -10.44 -23.47 -9.10
N THR A 167 -11.04 -22.43 -9.68
CA THR A 167 -10.74 -22.03 -11.06
C THR A 167 -9.37 -21.36 -11.14
N ARG A 168 -8.65 -21.53 -12.27
CA ARG A 168 -7.42 -20.76 -12.53
C ARG A 168 -7.71 -19.26 -12.54
N LEU A 169 -6.77 -18.48 -12.01
CA LEU A 169 -6.80 -17.03 -11.95
C LEU A 169 -6.68 -16.42 -13.34
N PHE A 170 -5.90 -17.06 -14.23
CA PHE A 170 -5.74 -16.70 -15.63
C PHE A 170 -6.01 -17.88 -16.58
N THR A 171 -6.56 -17.56 -17.75
CA THR A 171 -6.78 -18.54 -18.82
C THR A 171 -5.49 -18.97 -19.53
N ASP A 172 -5.46 -20.19 -20.09
CA ASP A 172 -4.24 -20.81 -20.62
C ASP A 172 -3.61 -20.04 -21.80
N ASP A 173 -4.41 -19.35 -22.60
CA ASP A 173 -3.93 -18.47 -23.68
C ASP A 173 -3.27 -17.18 -23.17
N ILE A 174 -3.71 -16.67 -22.01
CA ILE A 174 -3.10 -15.51 -21.32
C ILE A 174 -1.80 -15.92 -20.67
N ILE A 175 -1.79 -17.09 -20.04
CA ILE A 175 -0.59 -17.75 -19.51
C ILE A 175 0.41 -18.06 -20.65
N MET A 176 -0.06 -18.39 -21.86
CA MET A 176 0.80 -18.57 -23.03
C MET A 176 1.38 -17.23 -23.54
N ARG A 177 0.60 -16.14 -23.49
CA ARG A 177 1.06 -14.78 -23.83
C ARG A 177 2.09 -14.23 -22.83
N TYR A 178 1.91 -14.53 -21.54
CA TYR A 178 2.82 -14.13 -20.47
C TYR A 178 3.26 -15.35 -19.64
N PRO A 179 4.24 -16.15 -20.13
CA PRO A 179 4.66 -17.39 -19.47
C PRO A 179 5.12 -17.24 -18.01
N THR A 180 5.56 -16.05 -17.62
CA THR A 180 5.93 -15.69 -16.25
C THR A 180 4.73 -15.66 -15.28
N LEU A 181 3.49 -15.55 -15.78
CA LEU A 181 2.28 -15.67 -14.95
C LEU A 181 2.14 -17.05 -14.29
N LYS A 182 2.74 -18.12 -14.85
CA LYS A 182 2.74 -19.48 -14.25
C LYS A 182 3.30 -19.56 -12.83
N GLY A 183 3.94 -18.49 -12.36
CA GLY A 183 4.60 -18.43 -11.06
C GLY A 183 6.03 -18.94 -11.13
N GLY A 184 6.60 -19.13 -9.95
CA GLY A 184 7.98 -19.56 -9.75
C GLY A 184 8.08 -20.95 -9.13
N LYS A 185 9.22 -21.23 -8.49
CA LYS A 185 9.44 -22.49 -7.78
C LYS A 185 8.57 -22.57 -6.52
N PHE A 186 8.45 -21.48 -5.79
CA PHE A 186 7.71 -21.33 -4.53
C PHE A 186 6.50 -20.41 -4.67
N TRP A 187 6.61 -19.33 -5.46
CA TRP A 187 5.48 -18.46 -5.78
C TRP A 187 4.49 -19.14 -6.73
N LYS A 188 3.19 -19.06 -6.43
CA LYS A 188 2.09 -19.75 -7.15
C LYS A 188 0.88 -18.84 -7.32
N GLU A 189 -0.11 -19.33 -8.06
CA GLU A 189 -1.37 -18.66 -8.37
C GLU A 189 -2.17 -18.23 -7.12
N GLU A 190 -2.14 -19.00 -6.03
CA GLU A 190 -2.75 -18.60 -4.76
C GLU A 190 -2.07 -17.38 -4.13
N HIS A 191 -0.76 -17.20 -4.35
CA HIS A 191 0.00 -16.02 -3.89
C HIS A 191 -0.30 -14.80 -4.76
N ASP A 192 -0.60 -15.00 -6.05
CA ASP A 192 -1.09 -13.92 -6.92
C ASP A 192 -2.45 -13.42 -6.48
N LEU A 193 -3.39 -14.32 -6.15
CA LEU A 193 -4.71 -13.94 -5.64
C LEU A 193 -4.62 -13.21 -4.29
N LEU A 194 -3.76 -13.67 -3.37
CA LEU A 194 -3.45 -12.97 -2.12
C LEU A 194 -2.86 -11.58 -2.39
N LEU A 195 -1.96 -11.45 -3.36
CA LEU A 195 -1.32 -10.18 -3.73
C LEU A 195 -2.32 -9.18 -4.35
N LEU A 196 -3.21 -9.64 -5.25
CA LEU A 196 -4.31 -8.82 -5.78
C LEU A 196 -5.24 -8.34 -4.66
N SER A 197 -5.57 -9.22 -3.72
CA SER A 197 -6.38 -8.88 -2.54
C SER A 197 -5.66 -7.86 -1.63
N ALA A 198 -4.35 -7.99 -1.48
CA ALA A 198 -3.52 -7.07 -0.70
C ALA A 198 -3.41 -5.68 -1.34
N VAL A 199 -3.39 -5.58 -2.68
CA VAL A 199 -3.47 -4.30 -3.41
C VAL A 199 -4.76 -3.55 -3.08
N LEU A 200 -5.90 -4.25 -2.95
CA LEU A 200 -7.17 -3.64 -2.55
C LEU A 200 -7.18 -3.27 -1.05
N LYS A 201 -6.65 -4.14 -0.17
CA LYS A 201 -6.60 -3.95 1.29
C LYS A 201 -5.71 -2.77 1.71
N HIS A 202 -4.50 -2.69 1.17
CA HIS A 202 -3.48 -1.70 1.57
C HIS A 202 -3.43 -0.49 0.62
N GLY A 203 -3.92 -0.65 -0.60
CA GLY A 203 -3.90 0.37 -1.64
C GLY A 203 -2.68 0.27 -2.57
N TYR A 204 -2.92 0.50 -3.86
CA TYR A 204 -1.92 0.44 -4.93
C TYR A 204 -0.65 1.22 -4.60
N GLY A 205 0.52 0.59 -4.71
CA GLY A 205 1.78 1.29 -4.42
C GLY A 205 2.17 1.36 -2.94
N ARG A 206 1.39 0.81 -1.98
CA ARG A 206 1.87 0.62 -0.58
C ARG A 206 2.65 -0.69 -0.50
N TRP A 207 3.64 -0.89 -1.37
CA TRP A 207 4.35 -2.17 -1.52
C TRP A 207 4.99 -2.64 -0.21
N GLN A 208 5.57 -1.73 0.57
CA GLN A 208 6.13 -2.02 1.89
C GLN A 208 5.04 -2.52 2.87
N ALA A 209 3.88 -1.87 2.93
CA ALA A 209 2.78 -2.30 3.80
C ALA A 209 2.19 -3.67 3.39
N ILE A 210 2.18 -3.98 2.09
CA ILE A 210 1.81 -5.31 1.57
C ILE A 210 2.86 -6.35 1.99
N VAL A 211 4.15 -6.03 1.89
CA VAL A 211 5.24 -6.92 2.33
C VAL A 211 5.20 -7.15 3.85
N ASP A 212 4.89 -6.13 4.65
CA ASP A 212 4.84 -6.20 6.11
C ASP A 212 3.56 -6.84 6.68
N ASP A 213 2.57 -7.14 5.84
CA ASP A 213 1.34 -7.81 6.26
C ASP A 213 1.61 -9.30 6.56
N LYS A 214 1.79 -9.57 7.86
CA LYS A 214 2.03 -10.91 8.41
C LYS A 214 0.92 -11.91 8.09
N GLU A 215 -0.31 -11.47 7.80
CA GLU A 215 -1.42 -12.36 7.42
C GLU A 215 -1.20 -13.00 6.04
N LEU A 216 -0.50 -12.30 5.13
CA LEU A 216 -0.22 -12.79 3.78
C LEU A 216 0.91 -13.82 3.74
N ARG A 217 1.82 -13.79 4.73
CA ARG A 217 3.03 -14.64 4.82
C ARG A 217 3.95 -14.66 3.59
N ILE A 218 3.81 -13.70 2.68
CA ILE A 218 4.56 -13.65 1.41
C ILE A 218 6.07 -13.44 1.58
N GLN A 219 6.53 -12.85 2.70
CA GLN A 219 7.97 -12.61 2.93
C GLN A 219 8.82 -13.87 2.84
N GLU A 220 8.37 -14.97 3.49
CA GLU A 220 9.05 -16.27 3.49
C GLU A 220 9.14 -16.84 2.08
N VAL A 221 8.03 -16.78 1.33
CA VAL A 221 7.90 -17.28 -0.05
C VAL A 221 8.77 -16.50 -1.02
N ILE A 222 8.80 -15.17 -0.91
CA ILE A 222 9.62 -14.30 -1.76
C ILE A 222 11.12 -14.52 -1.48
N CYS A 223 11.51 -14.70 -0.21
CA CYS A 223 12.90 -15.05 0.10
C CYS A 223 13.31 -16.41 -0.48
N GLN A 224 12.43 -17.41 -0.45
CA GLN A 224 12.69 -18.71 -1.10
C GLN A 224 12.78 -18.58 -2.62
N GLU A 225 11.91 -17.81 -3.27
CA GLU A 225 11.94 -17.58 -4.73
C GLU A 225 13.19 -16.82 -5.18
N LEU A 226 13.63 -15.83 -4.41
CA LEU A 226 14.82 -15.02 -4.69
C LEU A 226 16.13 -15.62 -4.16
N ASN A 227 16.09 -16.78 -3.50
CA ASN A 227 17.22 -17.41 -2.82
C ASN A 227 17.94 -16.43 -1.84
N LEU A 228 17.15 -15.75 -1.01
CA LEU A 228 17.61 -14.82 0.03
C LEU A 228 17.52 -15.46 1.42
N PRO A 229 18.45 -15.14 2.35
CA PRO A 229 18.27 -15.49 3.74
C PRO A 229 17.05 -14.75 4.30
N PHE A 230 16.18 -15.45 5.01
CA PHE A 230 15.06 -14.83 5.71
C PHE A 230 15.51 -14.34 7.09
N ILE A 231 15.47 -13.01 7.29
CA ILE A 231 15.99 -12.35 8.49
C ILE A 231 14.83 -11.70 9.24
N ASN A 232 14.45 -12.28 10.39
CA ASN A 232 13.55 -11.63 11.33
C ASN A 232 14.36 -10.86 12.37
N LEU A 233 14.35 -9.53 12.29
CA LEU A 233 14.72 -8.70 13.44
C LEU A 233 13.54 -8.69 14.43
N PRO A 234 13.77 -8.85 15.75
CA PRO A 234 12.71 -8.63 16.70
C PRO A 234 12.26 -7.16 16.64
N VAL A 235 10.97 -6.90 16.84
CA VAL A 235 10.49 -5.54 17.08
C VAL A 235 10.71 -5.24 18.57
N PRO A 236 11.22 -4.05 18.95
CA PRO A 236 11.33 -3.68 20.35
C PRO A 236 9.99 -3.84 21.08
N GLY A 237 9.91 -4.80 22.01
CA GLY A 237 8.70 -5.14 22.76
C GLY A 237 8.06 -6.50 22.46
N GLN A 238 8.52 -7.28 21.46
CA GLN A 238 8.05 -8.65 21.22
C GLN A 238 9.11 -9.69 21.58
N ALA A 239 8.97 -10.30 22.76
CA ALA A 239 9.80 -11.42 23.19
C ALA A 239 9.34 -12.73 22.50
N GLY A 240 10.26 -13.38 21.78
CA GLY A 240 10.11 -14.77 21.34
C GLY A 240 9.80 -14.96 19.86
N SER A 241 10.84 -15.08 19.04
CA SER A 241 10.87 -15.92 17.83
C SER A 241 12.34 -16.19 17.46
N GLN A 242 12.73 -17.46 17.40
CA GLN A 242 14.11 -17.86 17.11
C GLN A 242 14.45 -17.67 15.63
N VAL A 243 15.72 -17.33 15.35
CA VAL A 243 16.24 -17.27 13.98
C VAL A 243 16.37 -18.69 13.42
N GLN A 244 15.46 -19.10 12.53
CA GLN A 244 15.55 -20.41 11.85
C GLN A 244 16.52 -20.36 10.67
N TYR A 245 17.79 -20.65 10.93
CA TYR A 245 18.77 -20.98 9.89
C TYR A 245 18.51 -22.39 9.33
N GLY A 246 17.61 -22.49 8.36
CA GLY A 246 17.29 -23.74 7.65
C GLY A 246 18.34 -24.15 6.62
N VAL A 247 19.50 -24.68 7.05
CA VAL A 247 20.50 -25.27 6.14
C VAL A 247 20.29 -26.79 6.05
N ASN A 248 19.48 -27.23 5.10
CA ASN A 248 19.33 -28.65 4.79
C ASN A 248 20.47 -29.11 3.86
N VAL A 249 21.54 -29.67 4.44
CA VAL A 249 22.46 -30.57 3.73
C VAL A 249 22.18 -31.98 4.21
N THR A 250 21.49 -32.75 3.39
CA THR A 250 21.37 -34.21 3.58
C THR A 250 22.74 -34.85 3.36
N ASN A 251 23.23 -35.62 4.34
CA ASN A 251 24.22 -36.64 4.05
C ASN A 251 23.94 -37.92 4.84
N ILE A 252 24.28 -39.03 4.20
CA ILE A 252 23.91 -40.40 4.54
C ILE A 252 25.03 -41.06 5.38
N GLU A 253 24.68 -42.16 6.08
CA GLU A 253 25.60 -43.12 6.73
C GLU A 253 26.37 -42.64 8.00
N SER A 254 26.70 -43.48 8.99
CA SER A 254 26.15 -44.79 9.40
C SER A 254 26.78 -45.27 10.73
N THR A 255 26.07 -46.11 11.49
CA THR A 255 26.57 -47.01 12.56
C THR A 255 27.13 -46.39 13.87
N GLY A 256 26.84 -47.03 15.02
CA GLY A 256 27.65 -46.82 16.24
C GLY A 256 26.96 -47.13 17.58
N ASN A 257 26.88 -48.40 17.95
CA ASN A 257 26.37 -48.95 19.23
C ASN A 257 26.66 -48.15 20.54
N GLN A 258 25.67 -48.20 21.46
CA GLN A 258 25.75 -48.58 22.90
C GLN A 258 26.94 -48.04 23.76
N THR A 259 26.76 -47.61 25.01
CA THR A 259 26.37 -48.49 26.14
C THR A 259 26.04 -47.67 27.40
N ARG A 260 25.22 -48.22 28.32
CA ARG A 260 25.01 -47.71 29.69
C ARG A 260 26.29 -47.76 30.54
N GLY A 261 26.47 -46.76 31.42
CA GLY A 261 27.39 -46.82 32.55
C GLY A 261 26.80 -46.10 33.76
N ASN A 262 26.55 -46.82 34.85
CA ASN A 262 25.98 -46.29 36.10
C ASN A 262 27.12 -46.13 37.13
N GLY A 263 27.21 -45.02 37.85
CA GLY A 263 28.27 -44.81 38.83
C GLY A 263 27.91 -43.75 39.89
N SER A 264 27.71 -44.21 41.13
CA SER A 264 27.47 -43.34 42.29
C SER A 264 28.76 -42.74 42.84
N GLY A 265 28.68 -41.51 43.36
CA GLY A 265 29.75 -40.87 44.14
C GLY A 265 29.22 -39.61 44.82
N ASN A 266 29.47 -39.46 46.12
CA ASN A 266 28.89 -38.38 46.92
C ASN A 266 29.67 -37.06 46.84
N ASP A 267 28.93 -36.00 47.16
CA ASP A 267 29.27 -34.95 48.14
C ASP A 267 29.88 -33.58 47.74
N VAL A 268 29.41 -32.59 48.51
CA VAL A 268 29.88 -31.20 48.72
C VAL A 268 29.86 -30.19 47.53
N GLY A 269 28.86 -29.30 47.58
CA GLY A 269 29.06 -27.84 47.66
C GLY A 269 29.52 -27.07 46.41
N GLY A 270 28.61 -26.35 45.75
CA GLY A 270 28.91 -25.40 44.68
C GLY A 270 27.75 -24.43 44.43
N GLU A 271 28.07 -23.14 44.35
CA GLU A 271 27.20 -21.96 44.43
C GLU A 271 26.01 -21.87 43.45
N VAL A 272 25.01 -21.07 43.83
CA VAL A 272 23.86 -20.70 42.99
C VAL A 272 24.31 -19.74 41.88
N GLY A 273 24.61 -20.30 40.71
CA GLY A 273 24.82 -19.52 39.48
C GLY A 273 23.51 -18.88 39.01
N GLN A 274 23.33 -17.59 39.27
CA GLN A 274 22.18 -16.82 38.78
C GLN A 274 22.20 -16.78 37.25
N GLY A 275 21.07 -17.15 36.62
CA GLY A 275 20.90 -17.09 35.17
C GLY A 275 20.94 -15.64 34.66
N ALA A 276 22.02 -15.28 33.97
CA ALA A 276 22.27 -13.92 33.47
C ALA A 276 22.85 -13.92 32.04
N THR A 277 22.30 -14.74 31.15
CA THR A 277 22.71 -14.80 29.72
C THR A 277 21.51 -14.95 28.79
N ASP A 278 20.84 -13.83 28.51
CA ASP A 278 19.94 -13.73 27.32
C ASP A 278 19.76 -12.28 26.85
N ALA A 279 19.72 -11.31 27.77
CA ALA A 279 19.62 -9.88 27.43
C ALA A 279 20.79 -9.36 26.55
N GLY A 280 22.01 -9.89 26.77
CA GLY A 280 23.19 -9.50 25.98
C GLY A 280 23.13 -9.93 24.51
N ASN A 281 22.59 -11.12 24.24
CA ASN A 281 22.51 -11.67 22.89
C ASN A 281 21.48 -10.90 22.03
N GLN A 282 20.34 -10.53 22.62
CA GLN A 282 19.35 -9.70 21.91
C GLN A 282 19.90 -8.30 21.60
N ALA A 283 20.61 -7.67 22.54
CA ALA A 283 21.22 -6.36 22.32
C ALA A 283 22.31 -6.37 21.22
N GLN A 284 23.06 -7.47 21.08
CA GLN A 284 24.08 -7.61 20.03
C GLN A 284 23.53 -7.76 18.62
N ILE A 285 22.36 -8.40 18.42
CA ILE A 285 21.76 -8.57 17.08
C ILE A 285 21.40 -7.23 16.44
N TYR A 286 20.98 -6.23 17.22
CA TYR A 286 20.74 -4.86 16.74
C TYR A 286 22.02 -4.05 16.50
N GLN A 287 23.20 -4.57 16.90
CA GLN A 287 24.47 -3.85 16.84
C GLN A 287 25.43 -4.37 15.75
N ASP A 288 25.14 -5.49 15.09
CA ASP A 288 25.92 -5.93 13.92
C ASP A 288 25.48 -5.16 12.65
N PRO A 289 26.34 -4.27 12.09
CA PRO A 289 25.99 -3.51 10.89
C PRO A 289 25.75 -4.40 9.67
N SER A 290 26.33 -5.61 9.65
CA SER A 290 26.16 -6.60 8.58
C SER A 290 24.72 -7.13 8.53
N ILE A 291 24.17 -7.50 9.68
CA ILE A 291 22.79 -8.04 9.78
C ILE A 291 21.78 -6.97 9.38
N LEU A 292 21.96 -5.73 9.83
CA LEU A 292 21.09 -4.60 9.45
C LEU A 292 21.15 -4.29 7.95
N TYR A 293 22.34 -4.36 7.33
CA TYR A 293 22.49 -4.22 5.88
C TYR A 293 21.74 -5.32 5.12
N HIS A 294 21.94 -6.59 5.50
CA HIS A 294 21.27 -7.72 4.87
C HIS A 294 19.74 -7.69 5.05
N PHE A 295 19.25 -7.26 6.21
CA PHE A 295 17.82 -7.05 6.46
C PHE A 295 17.22 -5.98 5.52
N ARG A 296 17.88 -4.82 5.39
CA ARG A 296 17.45 -3.75 4.48
C ARG A 296 17.47 -4.18 3.01
N ASP A 297 18.50 -4.92 2.58
CA ASP A 297 18.54 -5.47 1.22
C ASP A 297 17.43 -6.51 0.97
N MET A 298 17.14 -7.36 1.96
CA MET A 298 16.02 -8.30 1.92
C MET A 298 14.68 -7.58 1.73
N GLN A 299 14.36 -6.60 2.58
CA GLN A 299 13.12 -5.81 2.49
C GLN A 299 12.98 -5.12 1.13
N ARG A 300 14.05 -4.44 0.67
CA ARG A 300 14.08 -3.77 -0.64
C ARG A 300 13.78 -4.74 -1.79
N ARG A 301 14.39 -5.93 -1.77
CA ARG A 301 14.14 -6.97 -2.80
C ARG A 301 12.74 -7.55 -2.72
N GLN A 302 12.17 -7.71 -1.53
CA GLN A 302 10.78 -8.14 -1.35
C GLN A 302 9.78 -7.12 -1.93
N VAL A 303 9.99 -5.82 -1.64
CA VAL A 303 9.20 -4.72 -2.21
C VAL A 303 9.29 -4.68 -3.73
N GLU A 304 10.50 -4.77 -4.28
CA GLU A 304 10.72 -4.79 -5.73
C GLU A 304 10.11 -6.02 -6.40
N TYR A 305 10.13 -7.18 -5.74
CA TYR A 305 9.43 -8.38 -6.22
C TYR A 305 7.91 -8.17 -6.26
N VAL A 306 7.32 -7.66 -5.17
CA VAL A 306 5.89 -7.33 -5.09
C VAL A 306 5.48 -6.36 -6.19
N LYS A 307 6.19 -5.24 -6.34
CA LYS A 307 5.97 -4.23 -7.40
C LYS A 307 6.00 -4.86 -8.80
N LYS A 308 7.03 -5.66 -9.10
CA LYS A 308 7.16 -6.34 -10.41
C LYS A 308 6.09 -7.40 -10.64
N ARG A 309 5.67 -8.12 -9.59
CA ARG A 309 4.61 -9.13 -9.69
C ARG A 309 3.24 -8.49 -9.91
N VAL A 310 2.90 -7.41 -9.22
CA VAL A 310 1.65 -6.65 -9.45
C VAL A 310 1.58 -6.13 -10.89
N LEU A 311 2.64 -5.48 -11.38
CA LEU A 311 2.71 -4.99 -12.78
C LEU A 311 2.58 -6.11 -13.82
N LEU A 312 3.04 -7.33 -13.52
CA LEU A 312 2.85 -8.50 -14.38
C LEU A 312 1.39 -8.99 -14.35
N LEU A 313 0.76 -9.01 -13.18
CA LEU A 313 -0.65 -9.37 -13.03
C LEU A 313 -1.57 -8.38 -13.76
N GLU A 314 -1.26 -7.09 -13.71
CA GLU A 314 -1.94 -6.06 -14.51
C GLU A 314 -1.88 -6.34 -16.02
N LYS A 315 -0.72 -6.79 -16.55
CA LYS A 315 -0.61 -7.19 -17.97
C LYS A 315 -1.51 -8.38 -18.29
N GLY A 316 -1.63 -9.36 -17.38
CA GLY A 316 -2.58 -10.47 -17.51
C GLY A 316 -4.04 -10.02 -17.51
N LEU A 317 -4.42 -9.18 -16.53
CA LEU A 317 -5.79 -8.64 -16.39
C LEU A 317 -6.22 -7.82 -17.61
N ASN A 318 -5.35 -6.93 -18.10
CA ASN A 318 -5.62 -6.14 -19.29
C ASN A 318 -5.78 -7.02 -20.55
N ALA A 319 -5.02 -8.11 -20.66
CA ALA A 319 -5.14 -9.01 -21.80
C ALA A 319 -6.41 -9.86 -21.76
N GLU A 320 -6.93 -10.21 -20.58
CA GLU A 320 -8.25 -10.84 -20.43
C GLU A 320 -9.38 -9.87 -20.75
N TYR A 321 -9.31 -8.65 -20.24
CA TYR A 321 -10.30 -7.61 -20.55
C TYR A 321 -10.37 -7.30 -22.05
N GLN A 322 -9.23 -7.17 -22.72
CA GLN A 322 -9.17 -7.01 -24.18
C GLN A 322 -9.82 -8.20 -24.92
N LYS A 323 -9.59 -9.44 -24.44
CA LYS A 323 -10.19 -10.64 -25.04
C LYS A 323 -11.71 -10.63 -24.87
N GLU A 324 -12.22 -10.29 -23.69
CA GLU A 324 -13.67 -10.18 -23.46
C GLU A 324 -14.30 -9.09 -24.34
N TYR A 325 -13.69 -7.90 -24.41
CA TYR A 325 -14.23 -6.76 -25.14
C TYR A 325 -14.20 -6.90 -26.68
N TYR A 326 -13.18 -7.55 -27.25
CA TYR A 326 -13.03 -7.71 -28.71
C TYR A 326 -13.53 -9.06 -29.26
N VAL A 327 -14.05 -9.95 -28.40
CA VAL A 327 -14.69 -11.23 -28.81
C VAL A 327 -16.21 -11.20 -28.59
N SER A 328 -16.74 -10.21 -27.87
CA SER A 328 -18.18 -9.89 -27.80
C SER A 328 -18.67 -9.04 -28.96
#